data_AF-A0A840QCG2-F1
#
_entry.id   AF-A0A840QCG2-F1
#
_cell.length_a   1.000
_cell.length_b   1.000
_cell.length_c   1.000
_cell.angle_alpha   90.00
_cell.angle_beta   90.00
_cell.angle_gamma   90.00
#
_symmetry.space_group_name_H-M   'P 1'
#
loop_
_entity.id
_entity.type
_entity.pdbx_description
1 polymer ?
#
loop_
_entity_poly.entity_id
_entity_poly.type
_entity_poly.pdbx_seq_one_letter_code
_entity_poly.pdbx_strand_id
1 'polypeptide(L)' 'MLASVIRAAVVHALQAPPAAFWRLDVAPLSHTMMSGNAGRWTLSETGHQLAPTPQPE' A
#
# COMPACT_ATOMS: atom_id res chain seq x y z
N MET A 1 10.20 4.05 10.82
CA MET A 1 10.29 5.20 9.87
C MET A 1 9.90 4.86 8.43
N LEU A 2 9.94 3.61 7.96
CA LEU A 2 9.64 3.27 6.56
C LEU A 2 8.16 3.37 6.17
N ALA A 3 7.22 3.32 7.13
CA ALA A 3 5.77 3.31 6.86
C ALA A 3 5.25 4.63 6.23
N SER A 4 5.90 5.77 6.48
CA SER A 4 5.49 7.06 5.90
C SER A 4 5.79 7.18 4.40
N VAL A 5 6.82 6.49 3.90
CA VAL A 5 7.16 6.48 2.48
C VAL A 5 6.07 5.77 1.67
N ILE A 6 5.52 4.67 2.19
CA ILE A 6 4.43 3.92 1.55
C ILE A 6 3.18 4.81 1.42
N ARG A 7 2.79 5.51 2.50
CA ARG A 7 1.68 6.46 2.46
C ARG A 7 1.88 7.54 1.39
N ALA A 8 3.08 8.13 1.32
CA ALA A 8 3.40 9.15 0.33
C ALA A 8 3.35 8.60 -1.11
N ALA A 9 3.89 7.40 -1.34
CA ALA A 9 3.87 6.75 -2.64
C ALA A 9 2.44 6.45 -3.11
N VAL A 10 1.56 5.96 -2.23
CA VAL A 10 0.14 5.70 -2.56
C VAL A 10 -0.61 6.99 -2.87
N VAL A 11 -0.44 8.04 -2.08
CA VAL A 11 -1.05 9.36 -2.35
C VAL A 11 -0.59 9.90 -3.70
N HIS A 12 0.71 9.81 -3.99
CA HIS A 12 1.27 10.26 -5.25
C HIS A 12 0.77 9.44 -6.44
N ALA A 13 0.79 8.11 -6.34
CA ALA A 13 0.39 7.22 -7.43
C ALA A 13 -1.10 7.32 -7.76
N LEU A 14 -1.96 7.49 -6.75
CA LEU A 14 -3.40 7.68 -6.94
C LEU A 14 -3.77 9.14 -7.26
N GLN A 15 -2.80 10.05 -7.30
CA GLN A 15 -3.03 11.50 -7.35
C GLN A 15 -4.08 11.96 -6.31
N ALA A 16 -4.07 11.31 -5.15
CA ALA A 16 -5.02 11.60 -4.08
C ALA A 16 -4.68 12.94 -3.42
N PRO A 17 -5.67 13.65 -2.87
CA PRO A 17 -5.41 14.88 -2.15
C PRO A 17 -4.47 14.61 -0.95
N PRO A 18 -3.58 15.56 -0.58
CA PRO A 18 -2.60 15.37 0.49
C PRO A 18 -3.21 14.98 1.84
N ALA A 19 -4.46 15.37 2.09
CA ALA A 19 -5.22 14.97 3.28
C ALA A 19 -5.42 13.44 3.40
N ALA A 20 -5.38 12.71 2.28
CA ALA A 20 -5.48 11.25 2.26
C ALA A 20 -4.27 10.58 2.94
N PHE A 21 -3.11 11.25 3.02
CA PHE A 21 -1.93 10.74 3.70
C PHE A 21 -2.21 10.34 5.15
N TRP A 22 -3.04 11.12 5.86
CA TRP A 22 -3.41 10.86 7.24
C TRP A 22 -4.49 9.78 7.39
N ARG A 23 -5.26 9.52 6.32
CA ARG A 23 -6.35 8.54 6.29
C ARG A 23 -5.89 7.14 5.91
N LEU A 24 -4.72 7.01 5.30
CA LEU A 24 -4.15 5.72 4.92
C LEU A 24 -3.51 5.08 6.14
N ASP A 25 -4.16 4.07 6.72
CA ASP A 25 -3.51 3.25 7.74
C ASP A 25 -2.59 2.22 7.06
N VAL A 26 -1.32 2.20 7.47
CA VAL A 26 -0.30 1.29 6.92
C VAL A 26 0.25 0.53 8.10
N ALA A 27 -0.30 -0.66 8.33
CA ALA A 27 0.15 -1.52 9.40
C ALA A 27 1.58 -2.02 9.10
N PRO A 28 2.46 -2.11 10.12
CA PRO A 28 3.76 -2.74 9.96
C PRO A 28 3.57 -4.22 9.56
N LEU A 29 4.43 -4.73 8.68
CA LEU A 29 4.36 -6.08 8.08
C LEU A 29 3.20 -6.32 7.10
N SER A 30 2.59 -5.27 6.56
CA SER A 30 1.57 -5.42 5.52
C SER A 30 2.11 -5.29 4.10
N HIS A 31 1.58 -6.10 3.19
CA HIS A 31 1.77 -5.94 1.75
C HIS A 31 0.86 -4.84 1.19
N THR A 32 1.40 -4.03 0.27
CA THR A 32 0.64 -3.06 -0.53
C THR A 32 0.84 -3.40 -2.00
N MET A 33 -0.22 -3.87 -2.66
CA MET A 33 -0.19 -4.24 -4.08
C MET A 33 -0.83 -3.13 -4.92
N MET A 34 -0.05 -2.62 -5.86
CA MET A 34 -0.47 -1.56 -6.77
C MET A 34 -0.11 -1.95 -8.20
N SER A 35 -1.07 -1.87 -9.11
CA SER A 35 -0.88 -2.21 -10.51
C SER A 35 -0.92 -0.94 -11.36
N GLY A 36 0.12 -0.72 -12.16
CA GLY A 36 0.22 0.42 -13.08
C GLY A 36 -0.19 0.01 -14.49
N ASN A 37 -1.22 0.64 -15.05
CA ASN A 37 -1.61 0.50 -16.45
C ASN A 37 -1.46 1.85 -17.16
N ALA A 38 -0.47 1.97 -18.05
CA ALA A 38 -0.27 3.11 -18.95
C ALA A 38 -0.42 4.51 -18.28
N GLY A 39 0.12 4.69 -17.07
CA GLY A 39 0.06 5.95 -16.33
C GLY A 39 -1.08 6.06 -15.30
N ARG A 40 -1.97 5.07 -15.23
CA ARG A 40 -3.00 4.95 -14.19
C ARG A 40 -2.63 3.87 -13.20
N TRP A 41 -2.44 4.23 -11.95
CA TRP A 41 -2.20 3.28 -10.87
C TRP A 41 -3.53 2.90 -10.22
N THR A 42 -3.75 1.61 -10.05
CA THR A 42 -4.89 1.07 -9.31
C THR A 42 -4.35 0.39 -8.06
N LEU A 43 -4.92 0.76 -6.92
CA LEU A 43 -4.62 0.12 -5.65
C LEU A 43 -5.50 -1.13 -5.52
N SER A 44 -4.88 -2.30 -5.53
CA SER A 44 -5.60 -3.57 -5.41
C SER A 44 -5.79 -3.94 -3.95
N GLU A 45 -4.74 -3.74 -3.13
CA GLU A 45 -4.80 -4.09 -1.71
C GLU A 45 -3.79 -3.28 -0.89
N THR A 46 -4.24 -2.74 0.25
CA THR A 46 -3.40 -2.09 1.27
C THR A 46 -3.64 -2.78 2.60
N GLY A 47 -2.59 -3.21 3.26
CA GLY A 47 -2.73 -3.75 4.61
C GLY A 47 -2.85 -5.27 4.67
N HIS A 48 -2.68 -6.00 3.55
CA HIS A 48 -2.75 -7.46 3.57
C HIS A 48 -1.69 -7.98 4.54
N GLN A 49 -2.12 -8.61 5.63
CA GLN A 49 -1.20 -9.27 6.54
C GLN A 49 -0.48 -10.33 5.74
N LEU A 50 0.86 -10.33 5.79
CA LEU A 50 1.61 -11.46 5.26
C LEU A 50 1.20 -12.68 6.10
N ALA A 51 0.27 -13.49 5.62
CA ALA A 51 -0.05 -14.75 6.25
C ALA A 51 1.28 -15.52 6.36
N PRO A 52 1.63 -16.08 7.54
CA PRO A 52 2.79 -16.95 7.61
C PRO A 52 2.58 -18.03 6.56
N THR A 53 3.52 -18.12 5.61
CA THR A 53 3.48 -19.12 4.54
C THR A 53 3.17 -20.47 5.19
N PRO A 54 2.08 -21.16 4.82
CA PRO A 54 1.82 -22.50 5.36
C PRO A 54 3.00 -23.37 4.93
N GLN A 55 3.82 -23.75 5.92
CA GLN A 55 4.94 -24.65 5.70
C GLN A 55 4.35 -26.01 5.36
N PRO A 56 4.64 -26.59 4.19
CA PRO A 56 4.22 -27.95 3.90
C PRO A 56 4.94 -28.89 4.87
N GLU A 57 4.15 -29.69 5.58
CA GLU A 57 4.58 -30.84 6.39
C GLU A 57 5.15 -31.99 5.56
#